data_AF-A0AAQ0NGP0-F1
#
_entry.id   AF-A0AAQ0NGP0-F1
#
_cell.length_a   1.000
_cell.length_b   1.000
_cell.length_c   1.000
_cell.angle_alpha   90.00
_cell.angle_beta   90.00
_cell.angle_gamma   90.00
#
_symmetry.space_group_name_H-M   'P 1'
#
loop_
_entity.id
_entity.type
_entity.pdbx_description
1 polymer ?
#
loop_
_entity_poly.entity_id
_entity_poly.type
_entity_poly.pdbx_seq_one_letter_code
_entity_poly.pdbx_strand_id
1 'polypeptide(L)'
;MLNLYVGRLGDAGAPLHPRIHSELANYLGYLNEALGLTPYLLGDELSGADIQMSFIGEFAKMQGMLQPYPNLAAWVQRCQERPAYRQALEQGGEYSFAK
;
A
#
# COMPACT_ATOMS: atom_id res chain seq x y z
N MET A 1 6.12 -7.71 -2.55
CA MET A 1 5.80 -9.11 -2.90
C MET A 1 6.61 -10.15 -2.12
N LEU A 2 7.92 -9.98 -1.91
CA LEU A 2 8.73 -11.00 -1.22
C LEU A 2 8.19 -11.38 0.17
N ASN A 3 7.72 -10.42 0.96
CA ASN A 3 7.08 -10.68 2.27
C ASN A 3 5.88 -11.63 2.18
N LEU A 4 5.05 -11.50 1.14
CA LEU A 4 3.89 -12.36 0.90
C LEU A 4 4.29 -13.81 0.61
N TYR A 5 5.38 -14.01 -0.13
CA TYR A 5 5.86 -15.34 -0.47
C TYR A 5 6.57 -16.01 0.69
N VAL A 6 7.45 -15.28 1.39
CA VAL A 6 8.18 -15.79 2.54
C VAL A 6 7.23 -16.10 3.70
N GLY A 7 6.16 -15.33 3.89
CA GLY A 7 5.12 -15.64 4.88
C GLY A 7 4.45 -17.00 4.67
N ARG A 8 4.42 -17.55 3.45
CA ARG A 8 3.89 -18.91 3.20
C ARG A 8 4.82 -20.03 3.64
N LEU A 9 6.08 -19.73 3.93
CA LEU A 9 7.08 -20.72 4.35
C LEU A 9 7.05 -20.98 5.87
N GLY A 10 6.26 -20.24 6.64
CA GLY A 10 6.23 -20.33 8.10
C GLY A 10 7.62 -20.12 8.70
N ASP A 11 8.02 -20.97 9.64
CA ASP A 11 9.30 -20.87 10.35
C ASP A 11 10.52 -20.95 9.42
N ALA A 12 10.40 -21.63 8.27
CA ALA A 12 11.49 -21.71 7.29
C ALA A 12 11.81 -20.34 6.65
N GLY A 13 10.87 -19.38 6.70
CA GLY A 13 11.07 -18.01 6.24
C GLY A 13 11.75 -17.08 7.26
N ALA A 14 11.84 -17.49 8.54
CA ALA A 14 12.32 -16.66 9.65
C ALA A 14 13.63 -15.89 9.37
N PRO A 15 14.67 -16.51 8.78
CA PRO A 15 15.94 -15.82 8.53
C PRO A 15 15.86 -14.66 7.54
N LEU A 16 14.85 -14.62 6.67
CA LEU A 16 14.71 -13.59 5.63
C LEU A 16 13.91 -12.38 6.11
N HIS A 17 13.03 -12.55 7.11
CA HIS A 17 12.14 -11.50 7.60
C HIS A 17 12.85 -10.21 8.04
N PRO A 18 14.00 -10.23 8.75
CA PRO A 18 14.68 -9.00 9.15
C PRO A 18 15.04 -8.10 7.97
N ARG A 19 15.59 -8.69 6.89
CA ARG A 19 15.95 -7.94 5.68
C ARG A 19 14.71 -7.42 4.96
N ILE A 20 13.67 -8.26 4.85
CA ILE A 20 12.40 -7.90 4.20
C ILE A 20 11.74 -6.73 4.92
N HIS A 21 11.64 -6.78 6.26
CA HIS A 21 11.00 -5.74 7.04
C HIS A 21 11.80 -4.43 6.99
N SER A 22 13.13 -4.50 6.99
CA SER A 22 13.99 -3.31 6.80
C SER A 22 13.72 -2.64 5.45
N GLU A 23 13.59 -3.41 4.36
CA GLU A 23 13.28 -2.83 3.05
C GLU A 23 11.86 -2.30 2.96
N LEU A 24 10.88 -3.00 3.55
CA LEU A 24 9.52 -2.48 3.64
C LEU A 24 9.48 -1.14 4.35
N ALA A 25 10.22 -0.97 5.46
CA ALA A 25 10.30 0.30 6.16
C ALA A 25 10.91 1.39 5.27
N ASN A 26 11.97 1.10 4.52
CA ASN A 26 12.58 2.04 3.58
C ASN A 26 11.57 2.49 2.51
N TYR A 27 10.87 1.55 1.87
CA TYR A 27 9.92 1.87 0.80
C TYR A 27 8.68 2.62 1.31
N LEU A 28 8.08 2.16 2.41
CA LEU A 28 6.89 2.81 2.97
C LEU A 28 7.23 4.19 3.54
N GLY A 29 8.41 4.34 4.16
CA GLY A 29 8.93 5.62 4.62
C GLY A 29 9.09 6.61 3.47
N TYR A 30 9.75 6.20 2.38
CA TYR A 30 9.93 7.05 1.20
C TYR A 30 8.60 7.50 0.60
N LEU A 31 7.64 6.58 0.41
CA LEU A 31 6.31 6.94 -0.10
C LEU A 31 5.58 7.90 0.84
N ASN A 32 5.67 7.68 2.15
CA ASN A 32 5.05 8.55 3.14
C ASN A 32 5.65 9.97 3.13
N GLU A 33 6.96 10.10 2.97
CA GLU A 33 7.62 11.39 2.83
C GLU A 33 7.18 12.11 1.55
N ALA A 34 7.21 11.42 0.41
CA ALA A 34 6.78 11.98 -0.88
C ALA A 34 5.31 12.43 -0.83
N LEU A 35 4.42 11.61 -0.29
CA LEU A 35 2.99 11.93 -0.11
C LEU A 35 2.73 12.97 0.99
N GLY A 36 3.75 13.35 1.75
CA GLY A 36 3.70 14.51 2.65
C GLY A 36 3.88 15.84 1.91
N LEU A 37 4.41 15.82 0.69
CA LEU A 37 4.64 17.02 -0.12
C LEU A 37 3.46 17.31 -1.05
N THR A 38 2.85 16.26 -1.60
CA THR A 38 1.74 16.37 -2.56
C THR A 38 0.68 15.30 -2.27
N PRO A 39 -0.61 15.56 -2.58
CA PRO A 39 -1.69 14.62 -2.27
C PRO A 39 -1.66 13.34 -3.14
N TYR A 40 -0.98 13.35 -4.29
CA TYR A 40 -0.78 12.19 -5.14
C TYR A 40 0.70 12.07 -5.55
N LEU A 41 1.09 10.93 -6.10
CA LEU A 41 2.50 10.60 -6.36
C LEU A 41 3.17 11.52 -7.38
N LEU A 42 2.40 12.13 -8.29
CA LEU A 42 2.92 13.02 -9.34
C LEU A 42 2.39 14.45 -9.22
N GLY A 43 1.91 14.86 -8.04
CA GLY A 43 1.44 16.23 -7.78
C GLY A 43 0.03 16.26 -7.18
N ASP A 44 -0.75 17.24 -7.62
CA ASP A 44 -2.07 17.55 -7.04
C ASP A 44 -3.22 16.69 -7.58
N GLU A 45 -2.99 15.98 -8.68
CA GLU A 45 -4.01 15.20 -9.37
C GLU A 45 -3.67 13.69 -9.39
N LEU A 46 -4.72 12.86 -9.35
CA LEU A 46 -4.57 11.41 -9.49
C LEU A 46 -4.00 11.09 -10.88
N SER A 47 -2.98 10.25 -10.89
CA SER A 47 -2.35 9.75 -12.10
C SER A 47 -2.40 8.22 -12.20
N GLY A 48 -1.95 7.69 -13.35
CA GLY A 48 -1.71 6.26 -13.50
C GLY A 48 -0.70 5.69 -12.51
N ALA A 49 0.22 6.52 -11.98
CA ALA A 49 1.16 6.09 -10.96
C ALA A 49 0.43 5.72 -9.65
N ASP A 50 -0.58 6.50 -9.27
CA ASP A 50 -1.37 6.21 -8.07
C ASP A 50 -2.17 4.92 -8.22
N ILE A 51 -2.76 4.70 -9.39
CA ILE A 51 -3.48 3.46 -9.70
C ILE A 51 -2.54 2.26 -9.61
N GLN A 52 -1.38 2.33 -10.27
CA GLN A 52 -0.39 1.25 -10.28
C GLN A 52 0.15 0.94 -8.88
N MET A 53 0.34 1.96 -8.05
CA MET A 53 0.95 1.82 -6.73
C MET A 53 -0.06 1.56 -5.62
N SER A 54 -1.36 1.82 -5.84
CA SER A 54 -2.43 1.72 -4.83
C SER A 54 -2.38 0.40 -4.03
N PHE A 55 -2.21 -0.72 -4.73
CA PHE A 55 -2.11 -2.05 -4.12
C PHE A 55 -1.04 -2.15 -3.02
N ILE A 56 0.10 -1.48 -3.15
CA ILE A 56 1.16 -1.53 -2.15
C ILE A 56 0.69 -0.91 -0.83
N GLY A 57 0.03 0.24 -0.90
CA GLY A 57 -0.53 0.92 0.28
C GLY A 57 -1.66 0.11 0.90
N GLU A 58 -2.55 -0.45 0.09
CA GLU A 58 -3.66 -1.29 0.55
C GLU A 58 -3.17 -2.58 1.22
N PHE A 59 -2.16 -3.22 0.65
CA PHE A 59 -1.53 -4.39 1.24
C PHE A 59 -0.85 -4.05 2.58
N ALA A 60 -0.15 -2.91 2.65
CA ALA A 60 0.45 -2.44 3.90
C ALA A 60 -0.63 -2.13 4.96
N LYS A 61 -1.78 -1.58 4.56
CA LYS A 61 -2.95 -1.38 5.44
C LYS A 61 -3.44 -2.70 6.02
N MET A 62 -3.66 -3.69 5.15
CA MET A 62 -4.15 -5.02 5.54
C MET A 62 -3.17 -5.73 6.50
N GLN A 63 -1.86 -5.54 6.32
CA GLN A 63 -0.82 -6.09 7.21
C GLN A 63 -0.65 -5.29 8.53
N GLY A 64 -1.45 -4.23 8.76
CA GLY A 64 -1.34 -3.39 9.96
C GLY A 64 -0.09 -2.52 10.00
N MET A 65 0.57 -2.29 8.86
CA MET A 65 1.89 -1.64 8.80
C MET A 65 1.82 -0.12 8.63
N LEU A 66 0.64 0.46 8.43
CA LEU A 66 0.51 1.89 8.11
C LEU A 66 0.56 2.85 9.30
N GLN A 67 0.52 2.35 10.55
CA GLN A 67 0.52 3.21 11.74
C GLN A 67 1.67 4.24 11.76
N PRO A 68 2.91 3.93 11.34
CA PRO A 68 4.00 4.91 11.30
C PRO A 68 3.95 5.87 10.10
N TYR A 69 3.03 5.66 9.15
CA TYR A 69 3.03 6.30 7.83
C TYR A 69 1.70 7.01 7.54
N PRO A 70 1.41 8.14 8.24
CA PRO A 70 0.12 8.81 8.17
C PRO A 70 -0.23 9.38 6.79
N ASN A 71 0.75 9.90 6.04
CA ASN A 71 0.50 10.46 4.70
C ASN A 71 0.18 9.34 3.71
N LEU A 72 0.88 8.21 3.82
CA LEU A 72 0.59 7.02 3.02
C LEU A 72 -0.81 6.49 3.34
N ALA A 73 -1.20 6.43 4.63
CA ALA A 73 -2.54 6.04 5.04
C ALA A 73 -3.62 6.96 4.47
N ALA A 74 -3.41 8.28 4.53
CA ALA A 74 -4.32 9.26 3.96
C ALA A 74 -4.44 9.14 2.43
N TRP A 75 -3.34 8.85 1.74
CA TRP A 75 -3.35 8.60 0.30
C TRP A 75 -4.11 7.33 -0.09
N VAL A 76 -3.94 6.22 0.65
CA VAL A 76 -4.74 5.00 0.43
C VAL A 76 -6.23 5.31 0.58
N GLN A 77 -6.61 5.98 1.68
CA GLN A 77 -7.99 6.37 1.91
C GLN A 77 -8.54 7.25 0.78
N ARG A 78 -7.78 8.28 0.36
CA ARG A 78 -8.14 9.17 -0.74
C ARG A 78 -8.39 8.41 -2.05
N CYS A 79 -7.55 7.42 -2.37
CA CYS A 79 -7.73 6.56 -3.54
C CYS A 79 -9.04 5.74 -3.44
N GLN A 80 -9.30 5.15 -2.28
CA GLN A 80 -10.47 4.30 -2.03
C GLN A 80 -11.80 5.06 -1.97
N GLU A 81 -11.79 6.33 -1.55
CA GLU A 81 -12.99 7.17 -1.45
C GLU A 81 -13.57 7.60 -2.80
N ARG A 82 -12.80 7.44 -3.89
CA ARG A 82 -13.21 7.86 -5.24
C ARG A 82 -14.43 7.05 -5.71
N PRO A 83 -15.45 7.70 -6.30
CA PRO A 83 -16.60 7.00 -6.90
C PRO A 83 -16.18 5.94 -7.93
N ALA A 84 -15.18 6.24 -8.75
CA ALA A 84 -14.64 5.30 -9.74
C ALA A 84 -14.00 4.05 -9.10
N TYR A 85 -13.41 4.19 -7.90
CA TYR A 85 -12.87 3.04 -7.18
C TYR A 85 -14.01 2.12 -6.72
N ARG A 86 -15.09 2.68 -6.15
CA ARG A 86 -16.29 1.90 -5.77
C ARG A 86 -16.93 1.19 -6.97
N GLN A 87 -17.06 1.87 -8.10
CA GLN A 87 -17.57 1.27 -9.34
C GLN A 87 -16.67 0.13 -9.83
N ALA A 88 -15.34 0.29 -9.73
CA ALA A 88 -14.41 -0.77 -10.10
C ALA A 88 -14.55 -2.00 -9.20
N LEU A 89 -14.85 -1.84 -7.90
CA LEU A 89 -15.15 -2.96 -7.02
C LEU A 89 -16.44 -3.68 -7.39
N GLU A 90 -17.50 -2.92 -7.71
CA GLU A 90 -18.80 -3.49 -8.12
C GLU A 90 -18.67 -4.33 -9.39
N GLN A 91 -17.83 -3.89 -10.35
CA GLN A 91 -17.59 -4.61 -11.61
C GLN A 91 -16.58 -5.76 -11.45
N GLY A 92 -15.54 -5.56 -10.64
CA GLY A 92 -14.43 -6.50 -10.46
C GLY A 92 -14.69 -7.64 -9.48
N GLY A 93 -15.76 -7.55 -8.67
CA GLY A 93 -16.09 -8.54 -7.64
C GLY A 93 -15.39 -8.28 -6.31
N GLU A 94 -15.43 -9.27 -5.41
CA GLU A 94 -14.90 -9.10 -4.05
C GLU A 94 -13.38 -8.84 -4.07
N TYR A 95 -12.98 -7.69 -3.55
CA TYR A 95 -11.59 -7.30 -3.40
C TYR A 95 -11.23 -7.17 -1.91
N SER A 96 -10.41 -8.10 -1.42
CA SER A 96 -10.10 -8.21 0.01
C SER A 96 -9.33 -7.03 0.60
N PHE A 97 -8.73 -6.18 -0.25
CA PHE A 97 -7.87 -5.06 0.18
C PHE A 97 -8.57 -3.69 0.18
N ALA A 98 -9.85 -3.63 -0.22
CA ALA A 98 -10.67 -2.40 -0.22
C ALA A 98 -11.41 -2.12 1.11
N LYS A 99 -11.12 -2.86 2.17
CA LYS A 99 -11.79 -2.71 3.48
C LYS A 99 -11.01 -1.77 4.40
#